data_AF-A0A7C2A3K3-F1
#
_entry.id   AF-A0A7C2A3K3-F1
#
_cell.length_a   1.000
_cell.length_b   1.000
_cell.length_c   1.000
_cell.angle_alpha   90.00
_cell.angle_beta   90.00
_cell.angle_gamma   90.00
#
_symmetry.space_group_name_H-M   'P 1'
#
loop_
_entity.id
_entity.type
_entity.pdbx_description
1 polymer ?
#
loop_
_entity_poly.entity_id
_entity_poly.type
_entity_poly.pdbx_seq_one_letter_code
_entity_poly.pdbx_strand_id
1 'polypeptide(L)'
;MKYCNIDVEIPPEIEKELEKKGGLEVIEKSMPNLKKIEEMIKALSDEKRLKILYGLYRQRMCVCMLAKLSACSYSKCSYHISILKEM
;
A
#
# COMPACT_ATOMS: atom_id res chain seq x y z
N MET A 1 13.99 6.29 -16.55
CA MET A 1 13.67 4.86 -16.35
C MET A 1 14.19 4.10 -17.56
N LYS A 2 15.02 3.06 -17.35
CA LYS A 2 15.42 2.14 -18.43
C LYS A 2 14.23 1.21 -18.66
N TYR A 3 13.59 1.28 -19.83
CA TYR A 3 12.57 0.30 -20.20
C TYR A 3 13.22 -1.08 -20.28
N CYS A 4 12.60 -2.10 -19.68
CA CYS A 4 12.87 -3.48 -20.07
C CYS A 4 12.22 -3.67 -21.45
N ASN A 5 13.02 -4.01 -22.46
CA ASN A 5 12.49 -4.47 -23.75
C ASN A 5 11.87 -5.85 -23.54
N ILE A 6 10.61 -5.86 -23.12
CA ILE A 6 9.79 -7.06 -23.05
C ILE A 6 8.85 -6.97 -24.24
N ASP A 7 8.97 -7.93 -25.17
CA ASP A 7 7.92 -8.15 -26.17
C ASP A 7 6.70 -8.70 -25.43
N VAL A 8 5.65 -7.87 -25.33
CA VAL A 8 4.42 -8.23 -24.62
C VAL A 8 3.50 -8.97 -25.57
N GLU A 9 3.51 -10.30 -25.49
CA GLU A 9 2.47 -11.11 -26.11
C GLU A 9 1.20 -11.05 -25.24
N ILE A 10 0.09 -10.58 -25.83
CA ILE A 10 -1.18 -10.40 -25.14
C ILE A 10 -2.02 -11.67 -25.36
N PRO A 11 -2.42 -12.38 -24.29
CA PRO A 11 -3.29 -13.55 -24.42
C PRO A 11 -4.64 -13.19 -25.10
N PRO A 12 -5.16 -14.04 -26.01
CA PRO A 12 -6.43 -13.80 -26.71
C PRO A 12 -7.63 -13.54 -25.78
N GLU A 13 -7.57 -14.06 -24.56
CA GLU A 13 -8.60 -13.89 -23.53
C GLU A 13 -8.74 -12.44 -23.07
N ILE A 14 -7.67 -11.64 -23.10
CA ILE A 14 -7.66 -10.24 -22.66
C ILE A 14 -7.47 -9.24 -23.80
N GLU A 15 -7.11 -9.68 -25.01
CA GLU A 15 -6.85 -8.84 -26.17
C GLU A 15 -8.03 -7.89 -26.47
N LYS A 16 -9.24 -8.45 -26.58
CA LYS A 16 -10.46 -7.65 -26.82
C LYS A 16 -10.77 -6.65 -25.70
N GLU A 17 -10.38 -6.93 -24.47
CA GLU A 17 -10.55 -5.98 -23.36
C GLU A 17 -9.54 -4.84 -23.48
N LEU A 18 -8.28 -5.17 -23.77
CA LEU A 18 -7.21 -4.20 -23.94
C LEU A 18 -7.49 -3.26 -25.11
N GLU A 19 -7.95 -3.79 -26.25
CA GLU A 19 -8.37 -2.99 -27.40
C GLU A 19 -9.48 -2.00 -27.04
N LYS A 20 -10.50 -2.43 -26.30
CA LYS A 20 -11.58 -1.55 -25.80
C LYS A 20 -11.07 -0.44 -24.88
N LYS A 21 -9.93 -0.64 -24.21
CA LYS A 21 -9.28 0.35 -23.35
C LYS A 21 -8.27 1.22 -24.12
N GLY A 22 -8.07 0.99 -25.41
CA GLY A 22 -7.18 1.77 -26.27
C GLY A 22 -5.73 1.27 -26.31
N GLY A 23 -5.46 0.05 -25.86
CA GLY A 23 -4.11 -0.51 -25.83
C GLY A 23 -3.32 -0.17 -24.56
N LEU A 24 -2.18 -0.84 -24.39
CA LEU A 24 -1.34 -0.71 -23.19
C LEU A 24 -0.79 0.71 -23.02
N GLU A 25 -0.43 1.37 -24.12
CA GLU A 25 0.09 2.75 -24.10
C GLU A 25 -0.91 3.76 -23.52
N VAL A 26 -2.20 3.59 -23.79
CA VAL A 26 -3.25 4.48 -23.27
C VAL A 26 -3.37 4.31 -21.76
N ILE A 27 -3.31 3.06 -21.28
CA ILE A 27 -3.34 2.75 -19.85
C ILE A 27 -2.12 3.38 -19.15
N GLU A 28 -0.93 3.22 -19.71
CA GLU A 28 0.30 3.82 -19.16
C GLU A 28 0.21 5.34 -19.05
N LYS A 29 -0.26 6.00 -20.13
CA LYS A 29 -0.45 7.46 -20.15
C LYS A 29 -1.55 7.94 -19.20
N SER A 30 -2.51 7.08 -18.85
CA SER A 30 -3.60 7.40 -17.92
C SER A 30 -3.20 7.27 -16.44
N MET A 31 -2.01 6.72 -16.13
CA MET A 31 -1.63 6.42 -14.76
C MET A 31 -1.46 7.72 -13.96
N PRO A 32 -2.16 7.88 -12.81
CA PRO A 32 -1.94 9.02 -11.94
C PRO A 32 -0.56 8.92 -11.28
N ASN A 33 -0.10 10.01 -10.66
CA ASN A 33 1.08 9.93 -9.80
C ASN A 33 0.79 9.05 -8.58
N LEU A 34 1.30 7.83 -8.60
CA LEU A 34 1.06 6.83 -7.56
C LEU A 34 1.91 7.02 -6.31
N LYS A 35 2.86 7.96 -6.27
CA LYS A 35 3.85 8.06 -5.19
C LYS A 35 3.21 8.18 -3.80
N LYS A 36 2.19 9.03 -3.66
CA LYS A 36 1.48 9.19 -2.37
C LYS A 36 0.67 7.95 -1.98
N ILE A 37 0.10 7.27 -2.98
CA ILE A 37 -0.64 6.01 -2.76
C ILE A 37 0.34 4.92 -2.33
N GLU A 38 1.51 4.84 -2.96
CA GLU A 38 2.57 3.91 -2.61
C GLU A 38 3.08 4.15 -1.18
N GLU A 39 3.35 5.40 -0.80
CA GLU A 39 3.76 5.77 0.56
C GLU A 39 2.70 5.35 1.59
N MET A 40 1.42 5.62 1.31
CA MET A 40 0.31 5.20 2.16
C MET A 40 0.22 3.68 2.27
N ILE A 41 0.26 2.94 1.15
CA ILE A 41 0.19 1.47 1.15
C ILE A 41 1.38 0.86 1.89
N LYS A 42 2.61 1.36 1.69
CA LYS A 42 3.81 0.93 2.42
C LYS A 42 3.68 1.14 3.91
N ALA A 43 2.98 2.19 4.33
CA ALA A 43 2.76 2.44 5.72
C ALA A 43 1.61 1.60 6.32
N LEU A 44 0.67 1.15 5.50
CA LEU A 44 -0.40 0.24 5.92
C LEU A 44 -0.03 -1.26 5.81
N SER A 45 0.96 -1.63 5.00
CA SER A 45 1.27 -3.03 4.66
C SER A 45 1.94 -3.86 5.77
N ASP A 46 2.10 -3.32 6.97
CA ASP A 46 2.65 -4.06 8.12
C ASP A 46 1.53 -4.45 9.08
N GLU A 47 1.49 -5.73 9.45
CA GLU A 47 0.45 -6.30 10.29
C GLU A 47 0.34 -5.61 11.67
N LYS A 48 1.45 -5.17 12.26
CA LYS A 48 1.44 -4.48 13.57
C LYS A 48 0.79 -3.11 13.45
N ARG A 49 1.08 -2.37 12.36
CA ARG A 49 0.41 -1.09 12.07
C ARG A 49 -1.08 -1.27 11.85
N LEU A 50 -1.51 -2.33 11.14
CA LEU A 50 -2.93 -2.66 11.01
C LEU A 50 -3.59 -3.00 12.35
N LYS A 51 -2.93 -3.77 13.22
CA LYS A 51 -3.41 -4.06 14.58
C LYS A 51 -3.54 -2.80 15.43
N ILE A 52 -2.58 -1.88 15.33
CA ILE A 52 -2.62 -0.58 16.02
C ILE A 52 -3.82 0.24 15.56
N LEU A 53 -4.00 0.40 14.24
CA LEU A 53 -5.14 1.14 13.66
C LEU A 53 -6.47 0.51 14.05
N TYR A 54 -6.60 -0.81 13.96
CA TYR A 54 -7.82 -1.50 14.36
C TYR A 54 -8.11 -1.30 15.86
N GLY A 55 -7.09 -1.40 16.73
CA GLY A 55 -7.25 -1.14 18.16
C GLY A 55 -7.77 0.27 18.45
N LEU A 56 -7.18 1.28 17.80
CA LEU A 56 -7.60 2.68 17.91
C LEU A 56 -8.99 2.95 17.34
N TYR A 57 -9.36 2.26 16.25
CA TYR A 57 -10.70 2.31 15.69
C TYR A 57 -11.76 1.78 16.69
N ARG A 58 -11.41 0.75 17.50
CA ARG A 58 -12.32 0.19 18.51
C ARG A 58 -12.47 1.06 19.74
N GLN A 59 -11.39 1.68 20.21
CA GLN A 59 -11.41 2.62 21.33
C GLN A 59 -10.10 3.41 21.43
N ARG A 60 -10.10 4.49 22.24
CA ARG A 60 -8.85 5.14 22.63
C ARG A 60 -7.98 4.17 23.45
N MET A 61 -6.71 4.04 23.06
CA MET A 61 -5.75 3.17 23.73
C MET A 61 -4.48 3.94 24.04
N CYS A 62 -3.87 3.67 25.20
CA CYS A 62 -2.51 4.13 25.44
C CYS A 62 -1.52 3.24 24.67
N VAL A 63 -0.31 3.75 24.47
CA VAL A 63 0.76 3.02 23.76
C VAL A 63 1.11 1.68 24.42
N CYS A 64 0.95 1.52 25.74
CA CYS A 64 1.17 0.23 26.41
C CYS A 64 0.15 -0.83 25.98
N MET A 65 -1.12 -0.45 25.80
CA MET A 65 -2.16 -1.34 25.29
C MET A 65 -1.89 -1.72 23.84
N LEU A 66 -1.46 -0.75 23.02
CA LEU A 66 -1.12 -0.98 21.61
C LEU A 66 0.11 -1.88 21.45
N ALA A 67 1.13 -1.71 22.30
CA ALA A 67 2.31 -2.58 22.33
C ALA A 67 1.94 -4.03 22.66
N LYS A 68 1.03 -4.22 23.63
CA LYS A 68 0.46 -5.54 23.98
C LYS A 68 -0.32 -6.13 22.80
N LEU A 69 -1.20 -5.36 22.17
CA LEU A 69 -2.03 -5.82 21.04
C LEU A 69 -1.20 -6.20 19.80
N SER A 70 -0.18 -5.39 19.49
CA SER A 70 0.69 -5.58 18.33
C SER A 70 1.86 -6.54 18.59
N ALA A 71 1.98 -7.10 19.80
CA ALA A 71 3.07 -7.97 20.23
C ALA A 71 4.44 -7.40 19.86
N CYS A 72 4.72 -6.17 20.31
CA CYS A 72 6.03 -5.53 20.14
C CYS A 72 6.47 -4.76 21.39
N SER A 73 7.74 -4.37 21.44
CA SER A 73 8.23 -3.50 22.50
C SER A 73 7.56 -2.12 22.43
N TYR A 74 7.55 -1.40 23.55
CA TYR A 74 7.07 -0.02 23.59
C TYR A 74 7.76 0.86 22.53
N SER A 75 9.10 0.79 22.44
CA SER A 75 9.88 1.58 21.47
C SER A 75 9.49 1.28 20.03
N LYS A 76 9.27 0.00 19.69
CA LYS A 76 8.83 -0.42 18.36
C LYS A 76 7.38 -0.02 18.08
N CYS A 77 6.50 -0.08 19.08
CA CYS A 77 5.14 0.41 18.95
C CYS A 77 5.11 1.92 18.66
N SER A 78 5.89 2.71 19.40
CA SER A 78 6.02 4.15 19.16
C SER A 78 6.53 4.44 17.75
N TYR A 79 7.54 3.70 17.28
CA TYR A 79 8.04 3.81 15.89
C TYR A 79 6.94 3.55 14.85
N HIS A 80 6.16 2.47 15.02
CA HIS A 80 5.04 2.17 14.13
C HIS A 80 3.97 3.28 14.14
N ILE A 81 3.68 3.87 15.30
CA ILE A 81 2.73 5.00 15.42
C ILE A 81 3.27 6.25 14.72
N SER A 82 4.57 6.56 14.83
CA SER A 82 5.18 7.69 14.13
C SER A 82 5.05 7.54 12.62
N ILE A 83 5.33 6.36 12.07
CA ILE A 83 5.15 6.10 10.63
C ILE A 83 3.68 6.32 10.25
N LEU A 84 2.73 5.79 11.02
CA LEU A 84 1.30 5.97 10.75
C LEU A 84 0.86 7.45 10.79
N LYS A 85 1.54 8.28 11.57
CA LYS A 85 1.24 9.72 11.72
C LYS A 85 1.88 10.57 10.63
N GLU A 86 3.02 10.14 10.09
CA GLU A 86 3.80 10.86 9.07
C GLU A 86 3.32 10.61 7.63
N MET A 87 2.38 9.66 7.45
CA MET A 87 1.68 9.39 6.19
C MET A 87 0.86 10.57 5.65
#